data_AF-A0A2G5CCC3-F1
#
_entry.id   AF-A0A2G5CCC3-F1
#
_cell.length_a   1.000
_cell.length_b   1.000
_cell.length_c   1.000
_cell.angle_alpha   90.00
_cell.angle_beta   90.00
_cell.angle_gamma   90.00
#
_symmetry.space_group_name_H-M   'P 1'
#
loop_
_entity.id
_entity.type
_entity.pdbx_description
1 polymer ?
#
loop_
_entity_poly.entity_id
_entity_poly.type
_entity_poly.pdbx_seq_one_letter_code
_entity_poly.pdbx_strand_id
1 'polypeptide(L)'
;MFNLQRDDFPVDTHVFRLTKAIGWVPDSSDRKKAYLHLNKRIPNELKLDLNCLLITHGKLCQRCKKWNDQVSQPNIPHSCPLSNYYCSTISNFKEVNT
;
A
#
# COMPACT_ATOMS: atom_id res chain seq x y z
N MET A 1 12.69 -4.84 -10.95
CA MET A 1 12.42 -5.98 -11.86
C MET A 1 11.63 -5.42 -13.02
N PHE A 2 12.26 -5.26 -14.19
CA PHE A 2 11.60 -4.85 -15.43
C PHE A 2 11.51 -6.10 -16.30
N ASN A 3 10.31 -6.65 -16.42
CA ASN A 3 10.02 -7.74 -17.34
C ASN A 3 9.14 -7.19 -18.46
N LEU A 4 9.60 -7.34 -19.70
CA LEU A 4 8.90 -7.00 -20.94
C LEU A 4 7.40 -7.35 -20.86
N GLN A 5 6.54 -6.32 -20.80
CA GLN A 5 5.09 -6.39 -21.05
C GLN A 5 4.33 -7.57 -20.41
N ARG A 6 4.75 -8.04 -19.23
CA ARG A 6 3.89 -8.93 -18.46
C ARG A 6 2.90 -8.08 -17.71
N ASP A 7 1.63 -8.37 -17.94
CA ASP A 7 0.47 -7.84 -17.24
C ASP A 7 0.44 -8.31 -15.78
N ASP A 8 1.51 -8.03 -15.05
CA ASP A 8 1.73 -8.51 -13.69
C ASP A 8 2.07 -7.35 -12.75
N PHE A 9 1.42 -7.36 -11.59
CA PHE A 9 1.63 -6.40 -10.53
C PHE A 9 2.38 -7.06 -9.37
N PRO A 10 3.72 -6.91 -9.30
CA PRO A 10 4.51 -7.58 -8.28
C PRO A 10 4.24 -6.95 -6.90
N VAL A 11 3.93 -7.82 -5.94
CA VAL A 11 3.65 -7.42 -4.56
C VAL A 11 4.84 -7.80 -3.69
N ASP A 12 5.82 -6.90 -3.59
CA ASP A 12 6.95 -7.05 -2.67
C ASP A 12 6.59 -6.64 -1.23
N THR A 13 7.55 -6.69 -0.31
CA THR A 13 7.31 -6.33 1.11
C THR A 13 6.85 -4.88 1.28
N HIS A 14 7.32 -3.93 0.47
CA HIS A 14 6.94 -2.53 0.59
C HIS A 14 5.56 -2.28 0.00
N VAL A 15 5.29 -2.81 -1.20
CA VAL A 15 3.98 -2.72 -1.86
C VAL A 15 2.91 -3.40 -1.01
N PHE A 16 3.18 -4.59 -0.47
CA PHE A 16 2.26 -5.30 0.42
C PHE A 16 1.91 -4.49 1.67
N ARG A 17 2.92 -3.93 2.35
CA ARG A 17 2.70 -3.11 3.54
C ARG A 17 1.91 -1.84 3.24
N LEU A 18 2.25 -1.17 2.13
CA LEU A 18 1.61 0.08 1.75
C LEU A 18 0.14 -0.14 1.37
N THR A 19 -0.14 -1.10 0.49
CA THR A 19 -1.51 -1.44 0.05
C THR A 19 -2.39 -1.91 1.20
N LYS A 20 -1.82 -2.60 2.19
CA LYS A 20 -2.52 -2.97 3.42
C LYS A 20 -2.86 -1.75 4.28
N ALA A 21 -1.88 -0.87 4.50
CA ALA A 21 -2.05 0.32 5.34
C ALA A 21 -3.05 1.34 4.78
N ILE A 22 -3.20 1.42 3.45
CA ILE A 22 -4.19 2.28 2.78
C ILE A 22 -5.53 1.56 2.52
N GLY A 23 -5.70 0.32 3.00
CA GLY A 23 -6.95 -0.42 2.91
C GLY A 23 -7.28 -1.01 1.52
N TRP A 24 -6.32 -1.08 0.59
CA TRP A 24 -6.53 -1.71 -0.72
C TRP A 24 -6.59 -3.23 -0.64
N VAL A 25 -5.99 -3.82 0.39
CA VAL A 25 -6.11 -5.25 0.71
C VAL A 25 -6.53 -5.42 2.17
N PRO A 26 -7.38 -6.41 2.50
CA PRO A 26 -7.81 -6.66 3.87
C PRO A 26 -6.64 -6.97 4.82
N ASP A 27 -6.80 -6.62 6.10
CA ASP A 27 -5.76 -6.86 7.11
C ASP A 27 -5.45 -8.34 7.37
N SER A 28 -6.42 -9.21 7.10
CA SER A 28 -6.28 -10.67 7.19
C SER A 28 -5.62 -11.31 5.96
N SER A 29 -5.34 -10.51 4.90
CA SER A 29 -4.74 -11.03 3.67
C SER A 29 -3.26 -11.36 3.88
N ASP A 30 -2.84 -12.49 3.34
CA ASP A 30 -1.43 -12.83 3.15
C ASP A 30 -0.92 -12.29 1.80
N ARG A 31 0.39 -12.40 1.55
CA ARG A 31 0.99 -11.85 0.31
C ARG A 31 0.40 -12.48 -0.95
N LYS A 32 0.07 -13.78 -0.92
CA LYS A 32 -0.51 -14.47 -2.07
C LYS A 32 -1.91 -13.94 -2.39
N LYS A 33 -2.78 -13.77 -1.39
CA LYS A 33 -4.11 -13.18 -1.59
C LYS A 33 -4.01 -11.74 -2.08
N ALA A 34 -3.10 -10.94 -1.52
CA ALA A 34 -2.88 -9.57 -1.98
C ALA A 34 -2.40 -9.52 -3.43
N TYR A 35 -1.46 -10.39 -3.82
CA TYR A 35 -1.00 -10.51 -5.21
C TYR A 35 -2.15 -10.80 -6.17
N LEU A 36 -2.99 -11.81 -5.86
CA LEU A 36 -4.14 -12.16 -6.69
C LEU A 36 -5.18 -11.02 -6.74
N HIS A 37 -5.46 -10.39 -5.61
CA HIS A 37 -6.41 -9.29 -5.51
C HIS A 37 -5.98 -8.09 -6.35
N LEU A 38 -4.73 -7.64 -6.18
CA LEU A 38 -4.21 -6.46 -6.85
C LEU A 38 -4.05 -6.69 -8.36
N ASN A 39 -3.60 -7.87 -8.78
CA ASN A 39 -3.52 -8.22 -10.21
C ASN A 39 -4.88 -8.28 -10.92
N LYS A 40 -5.95 -8.61 -10.18
CA LYS A 40 -7.32 -8.61 -10.72
C LYS A 40 -7.95 -7.22 -10.73
N ARG A 41 -7.58 -6.34 -9.80
CA ARG A 41 -8.18 -5.01 -9.62
C ARG A 41 -7.49 -3.92 -10.43
N ILE A 42 -6.18 -4.00 -10.62
CA ILE A 42 -5.38 -2.99 -11.31
C ILE A 42 -5.39 -3.30 -12.81
N PRO A 43 -5.85 -2.38 -13.68
CA PRO A 43 -5.78 -2.53 -15.13
C PRO A 43 -4.35 -2.76 -15.61
N ASN A 44 -4.19 -3.58 -16.65
CA ASN A 44 -2.89 -4.06 -17.12
C ASN A 44 -1.95 -2.91 -17.52
N GLU A 45 -2.49 -1.91 -18.22
CA GLU A 45 -1.79 -0.71 -18.66
C GLU A 45 -1.26 0.15 -17.51
N LEU A 46 -1.84 0.03 -16.30
CA LEU A 46 -1.41 0.79 -15.12
C LEU A 46 -0.48 0.01 -14.20
N LYS A 47 -0.31 -1.31 -14.40
CA LYS A 47 0.44 -2.16 -13.45
C LYS A 47 1.87 -1.70 -13.26
N LEU A 48 2.56 -1.39 -14.36
CA LEU A 48 3.96 -0.94 -14.31
C LEU A 48 4.07 0.43 -13.63
N ASP A 49 3.32 1.41 -14.11
CA ASP A 49 3.38 2.79 -13.62
C ASP A 49 3.02 2.86 -12.14
N LEU A 50 1.94 2.19 -11.75
CA LEU A 50 1.51 2.14 -10.35
C LEU A 50 2.54 1.44 -9.46
N ASN A 51 3.15 0.35 -9.93
CA ASN A 51 4.19 -0.34 -9.16
C ASN A 51 5.41 0.57 -8.93
N CYS A 52 5.87 1.25 -9.98
CA CYS A 52 6.94 2.23 -9.90
C CYS A 52 6.60 3.37 -8.94
N LEU A 53 5.37 3.89 -8.97
CA LEU A 53 4.90 4.95 -8.08
C LEU A 53 4.90 4.49 -6.62
N LEU A 54 4.34 3.31 -6.30
CA LEU A 54 4.29 2.80 -4.93
C LEU A 54 5.69 2.50 -4.36
N ILE A 55 6.58 1.92 -5.17
CA ILE A 55 7.98 1.67 -4.76
C ILE A 55 8.71 2.99 -4.53
N THR A 56 8.58 3.95 -5.45
CA THR A 56 9.21 5.28 -5.33
C THR A 56 8.70 6.00 -4.09
N HIS A 57 7.38 5.97 -3.86
CA HIS A 57 6.77 6.53 -2.67
C HIS A 57 7.29 5.89 -1.38
N GLY A 58 7.33 4.55 -1.30
CA GLY A 58 7.84 3.83 -0.13
C GLY A 58 9.31 4.13 0.18
N LYS A 59 10.12 4.48 -0.84
CA LYS A 59 11.53 4.87 -0.67
C LYS A 59 11.68 6.33 -0.21
N LEU A 60 10.93 7.26 -0.80
CA LEU A 60 11.07 8.69 -0.58
C LEU A 60 10.26 9.20 0.63
N CYS A 61 9.12 8.58 0.93
CA CYS A 61 8.27 9.02 2.03
C CYS A 61 8.76 8.46 3.37
N GLN A 62 9.39 9.32 4.18
CA GLN A 62 9.90 8.96 5.51
C GLN A 62 8.79 8.45 6.45
N ARG A 63 7.57 9.00 6.36
CA ARG A 63 6.41 8.55 7.14
C ARG A 63 6.06 7.09 6.83
N CYS A 64 5.95 6.75 5.55
CA CYS A 64 5.56 5.41 5.10
C CYS A 64 6.69 4.39 5.26
N LYS A 65 7.95 4.87 5.27
CA LYS A 65 9.13 4.06 5.56
C LYS A 65 9.20 3.63 7.03
N LYS A 66 8.84 4.53 7.96
CA LYS A 66 8.99 4.38 9.43
C LYS A 66 7.82 3.71 10.15
N TRP A 67 6.79 3.19 9.48
CA TRP A 67 5.59 2.57 10.10
C TRP A 67 5.85 1.38 11.06
N ASN A 68 7.10 1.00 11.36
CA ASN A 68 7.42 0.08 12.47
C ASN A 68 7.60 0.79 13.83
N ASP A 69 7.79 2.11 13.87
CA ASP A 69 7.98 2.83 15.13
C ASP A 69 6.96 3.96 15.23
N GLN A 70 6.14 3.91 16.28
CA GLN A 70 5.23 4.99 16.64
C GLN A 70 6.05 6.24 16.98
N VAL A 71 6.34 7.09 15.99
CA VAL A 71 6.96 8.39 16.26
C VAL A 71 6.25 9.49 15.49
N SER A 72 5.71 10.38 16.32
CA SER A 72 5.15 11.69 16.05
C SER A 72 6.24 12.67 15.56
N GLN A 73 5.95 13.32 14.42
CA GLN A 73 6.37 14.69 14.03
C GLN A 73 7.85 14.98 13.60
N PRO A 74 8.22 16.23 13.21
CA PRO A 74 7.77 17.00 12.03
C PRO A 74 8.94 17.70 11.28
N ASN A 75 9.09 17.57 9.95
CA ASN A 75 9.72 18.59 9.04
C ASN A 75 10.01 18.00 7.64
N ILE A 76 8.98 17.71 6.85
CA ILE A 76 9.16 17.57 5.40
C ILE A 76 7.98 18.32 4.75
N PRO A 77 8.21 19.33 3.88
CA PRO A 77 7.16 20.13 3.25
C PRO A 77 6.46 19.38 2.10
N HIS A 78 6.17 18.10 2.28
CA HIS A 78 5.32 17.38 1.36
C HIS A 78 4.39 16.49 2.17
N SER A 79 3.16 16.99 2.34
CA SER A 79 2.04 16.18 2.81
C SER A 79 2.06 14.87 2.04
N CYS A 80 2.23 13.73 2.74
CA CYS A 80 2.19 12.44 2.09
C CYS A 80 0.83 12.33 1.36
N PRO A 81 0.79 12.11 0.03
CA PRO A 81 -0.48 12.03 -0.70
C PRO A 81 -1.36 10.86 -0.24
N LEU A 82 -0.75 9.85 0.38
CA LEU A 82 -1.45 8.70 0.96
C LEU A 82 -1.93 8.94 2.40
N SER A 83 -1.58 10.08 3.01
CA SER A 83 -1.88 10.41 4.42
C SER A 83 -3.35 10.24 4.77
N ASN A 84 -4.26 10.70 3.88
CA ASN A 84 -5.71 10.64 4.07
C ASN A 84 -6.29 9.23 3.91
N TYR A 85 -5.52 8.30 3.32
CA TYR A 85 -5.94 6.91 3.11
C TYR A 85 -5.43 5.98 4.22
N TYR A 86 -4.51 6.43 5.07
CA TYR A 86 -4.16 5.67 6.27
C TYR A 86 -5.36 5.66 7.19
N CYS A 87 -6.04 4.51 7.26
CA CYS A 87 -7.12 4.28 8.19
C CYS A 87 -6.61 4.57 9.61
N SER A 88 -7.19 5.56 10.29
CA SER A 88 -7.02 5.77 11.73
C SER A 88 -7.44 4.46 12.41
N THR A 89 -6.48 3.65 12.85
CA THR A 89 -6.69 2.30 13.40
C THR A 89 -7.51 2.27 14.71
N ILE A 90 -8.27 3.31 15.06
CA ILE A 90 -9.16 3.30 16.22
C ILE A 90 -10.42 4.10 15.91
N SER A 91 -11.39 3.49 15.22
CA SER A 91 -12.84 3.65 15.46
C SER A 91 -13.64 2.87 14.42
N ASN A 92 -14.48 1.94 14.90
CA ASN A 92 -15.50 1.15 14.17
C ASN A 92 -15.09 -0.21 13.61
N PHE A 93 -14.54 -1.07 14.49
CA PHE A 93 -14.96 -2.48 14.51
C PHE A 93 -16.16 -2.59 15.47
N LYS A 94 -17.30 -2.00 15.11
CA LYS A 94 -18.59 -2.34 15.73
C LYS A 94 -19.39 -3.15 14.70
N GLU A 95 -19.51 -4.43 15.05
CA GLU A 95 -20.69 -5.28 14.84
C GLU A 95 -21.32 -5.31 13.44
N VAL A 96 -20.96 -6.34 12.67
CA VAL A 96 -21.97 -7.21 12.05
C VAL A 96 -21.56 -8.65 12.34
N ASN A 97 -21.94 -9.13 13.53
CA ASN A 97 -22.15 -10.55 13.80
C ASN A 97 -23.65 -10.79 13.67
N THR A 98 -24.00 -11.78 12.84
CA THR A 98 -25.26 -12.55 12.80
C THR A 98 -26.56 -11.78 12.58
#